data_AF-A0A9D5PYH5-F1
#
_entry.id   AF-A0A9D5PYH5-F1
#
_cell.length_a   1.000
_cell.length_b   1.000
_cell.length_c   1.000
_cell.angle_alpha   90.00
_cell.angle_beta   90.00
_cell.angle_gamma   90.00
#
_symmetry.space_group_name_H-M   'P 1'
#
loop_
_entity.id
_entity.type
_entity.pdbx_description
1 polymer ?
#
loop_
_entity_poly.entity_id
_entity_poly.type
_entity_poly.pdbx_seq_one_letter_code
_entity_poly.pdbx_strand_id
1 'polypeptide(L)'
;MVRIDSKMLIPVLALLLAIPISANSAQTRWSGVSFAGTMAADEDCPLEVERERLTFSLGEFPQNHYFAAEEYLSYPGSVTAEYEFYNPADYDVTATLVFPFGMLPDYAYSIYNDGGLEFADDTARYGITVDGDPVKMTLRHTLSAPYAEFNLEYDLPRLIDGFAEDEFFTPDMPVHRLTYTVSGIPEEYRSATASFFWSGDRTETRVILEGQNGGSTLRGGVRSYLHVRNGDVIVLWLIGEYVPVTEWDLFENGSLETEIPGKVEMNDNTAISNESMTLREFVTKDWKAESGILETDWYNASITRMNRFVTSSGLIIDFYSGRSLYQSLLRWYEYELTVPAGGRVVNAVSAPIYPSINGDYEPPMYKYTYLLSPAQTWKRFGTLEVAVDTPHYLIESSAGEFSKTDGGYQAKFDGLPAGELVFSLSAEESPSQIIRGRQYLVYLIPMGAVLAGCILFVYAAKQGK
;
A
#
# COMPACT_ATOMS: atom_id res chain seq x y z
N MET A 1 64.45 -32.01 -11.64
CA MET A 1 63.62 -32.92 -12.45
C MET A 1 62.64 -33.64 -11.55
N VAL A 2 61.44 -33.07 -11.35
CA VAL A 2 60.16 -33.81 -11.23
C VAL A 2 59.10 -32.80 -11.73
N ARG A 3 58.48 -33.12 -12.86
CA ARG A 3 57.34 -32.40 -13.44
C ARG A 3 56.12 -32.85 -12.63
N ILE A 4 55.43 -31.94 -11.94
CA ILE A 4 54.13 -32.27 -11.34
C ILE A 4 53.09 -32.04 -12.42
N ASP A 5 52.54 -33.14 -12.93
CA ASP A 5 51.50 -33.16 -13.96
C ASP A 5 50.20 -32.56 -13.41
N SER A 6 49.71 -31.51 -14.06
CA SER A 6 48.51 -30.74 -13.72
C SER A 6 47.20 -31.43 -14.14
N LYS A 7 47.13 -32.77 -14.03
CA LYS A 7 46.02 -33.59 -14.54
C LYS A 7 45.33 -34.50 -13.52
N MET A 8 45.45 -34.23 -12.22
CA MET A 8 44.72 -34.97 -11.18
C MET A 8 43.98 -34.08 -10.16
N LEU A 9 43.64 -32.84 -10.54
CA LEU A 9 42.90 -31.91 -9.66
C LEU A 9 41.46 -31.63 -10.12
N ILE A 10 40.87 -32.51 -10.93
CA ILE A 10 39.48 -32.42 -11.42
C ILE A 10 38.97 -33.87 -11.50
N PRO A 11 38.50 -34.48 -10.39
CA PRO A 11 37.04 -34.52 -10.19
C PRO A 11 36.59 -34.68 -8.71
N VAL A 12 37.27 -34.11 -7.73
CA VAL A 12 36.80 -34.16 -6.31
C VAL A 12 36.15 -32.84 -5.86
N LEU A 13 36.31 -31.74 -6.62
CA LEU A 13 35.65 -30.46 -6.34
C LEU A 13 34.28 -30.29 -7.04
N ALA A 14 33.84 -31.29 -7.80
CA ALA A 14 32.57 -31.25 -8.54
C ALA A 14 31.41 -31.99 -7.85
N LEU A 15 31.63 -32.58 -6.67
CA LEU A 15 30.61 -33.34 -5.92
C LEU A 15 30.09 -32.63 -4.65
N LEU A 16 30.43 -31.36 -4.46
CA LEU A 16 29.99 -30.54 -3.30
C LEU A 16 29.21 -29.27 -3.70
N LEU A 17 28.84 -29.12 -4.97
CA LEU A 17 28.09 -27.96 -5.48
C LEU A 17 26.72 -28.33 -6.06
N ALA A 18 26.05 -29.32 -5.46
CA ALA A 18 24.60 -29.42 -5.52
C ALA A 18 24.02 -28.87 -4.21
N ILE A 19 24.43 -27.66 -3.85
CA ILE A 19 23.64 -26.86 -2.91
C ILE A 19 22.48 -26.36 -3.78
N PRO A 20 21.21 -26.74 -3.54
CA PRO A 20 20.14 -25.88 -3.96
C PRO A 20 20.35 -24.58 -3.19
N ILE A 21 21.07 -23.63 -3.80
CA ILE A 21 20.96 -22.24 -3.44
C ILE A 21 19.54 -21.89 -3.88
N SER A 22 18.55 -22.19 -3.04
CA SER A 22 17.31 -21.43 -3.11
C SER A 22 17.75 -20.00 -2.89
N ALA A 23 17.59 -19.19 -3.93
CA ALA A 23 17.64 -17.76 -3.82
C ALA A 23 16.56 -17.36 -2.78
N ASN A 24 16.97 -17.26 -1.52
CA ASN A 24 16.10 -16.87 -0.41
C ASN A 24 15.85 -15.36 -0.49
N SER A 25 14.99 -14.97 -1.43
CA SER A 25 14.37 -13.63 -1.50
C SER A 25 12.86 -13.71 -1.74
N ALA A 26 12.24 -14.89 -1.63
CA ALA A 26 10.78 -14.97 -1.62
C ALA A 26 10.25 -14.36 -0.31
N GLN A 27 9.41 -13.33 -0.43
CA GLN A 27 8.65 -12.73 0.67
C GLN A 27 7.99 -13.85 1.49
N THR A 28 8.12 -13.84 2.82
CA THR A 28 7.49 -14.88 3.68
C THR A 28 6.24 -14.38 4.37
N ARG A 29 5.99 -13.07 4.31
CA ARG A 29 4.84 -12.42 4.91
C ARG A 29 4.16 -11.56 3.89
N TRP A 30 2.87 -11.77 3.69
CA TRP A 30 2.05 -10.99 2.78
C TRP A 30 1.00 -10.23 3.58
N SER A 31 0.77 -8.98 3.21
CA SER A 31 -0.27 -8.16 3.85
C SER A 31 -1.62 -8.42 3.19
N GLY A 32 -2.62 -8.72 4.02
CA GLY A 32 -4.00 -8.81 3.61
C GLY A 32 -4.71 -7.47 3.66
N VAL A 33 -6.04 -7.55 3.78
CA VAL A 33 -6.94 -6.40 3.82
C VAL A 33 -7.65 -6.40 5.17
N SER A 34 -7.74 -5.22 5.78
CA SER A 34 -8.58 -5.01 6.97
C SER A 34 -9.95 -4.51 6.53
N PHE A 35 -11.01 -5.10 7.07
CA PHE A 35 -12.40 -4.73 6.79
C PHE A 35 -12.96 -4.03 7.99
N ALA A 36 -13.86 -3.07 7.81
CA ALA A 36 -14.41 -2.32 8.91
C ALA A 36 -15.92 -2.48 9.01
N GLY A 37 -16.47 -2.28 10.20
CA GLY A 37 -17.91 -2.14 10.38
C GLY A 37 -18.47 -0.92 9.65
N THR A 38 -19.78 -0.92 9.44
CA THR A 38 -20.49 0.23 8.89
C THR A 38 -20.58 1.34 9.94
N MET A 39 -20.39 2.60 9.51
CA MET A 39 -20.55 3.80 10.33
C MET A 39 -21.42 4.83 9.61
N ALA A 40 -22.07 5.73 10.35
CA ALA A 40 -22.71 6.91 9.78
C ALA A 40 -21.65 7.96 9.41
N ALA A 41 -21.86 8.68 8.31
CA ALA A 41 -21.04 9.82 7.94
C ALA A 41 -21.30 11.05 8.84
N ASP A 42 -22.49 11.13 9.44
CA ASP A 42 -22.90 12.20 10.36
C ASP A 42 -22.71 11.76 11.83
N GLU A 43 -22.05 12.60 12.63
CA GLU A 43 -21.68 12.32 14.03
C GLU A 43 -22.91 12.19 14.95
N ASP A 44 -24.05 12.81 14.61
CA ASP A 44 -25.25 12.86 15.46
C ASP A 44 -26.36 11.88 15.05
N CYS A 45 -26.03 10.84 14.28
CA CYS A 45 -27.02 9.86 13.80
C CYS A 45 -27.76 9.16 14.97
N PRO A 46 -29.10 9.25 15.05
CA PRO A 46 -29.86 8.73 16.19
C PRO A 46 -30.05 7.20 16.17
N LEU A 47 -29.64 6.53 15.09
CA LEU A 47 -29.81 5.09 14.93
C LEU A 47 -29.00 4.31 15.98
N GLU A 48 -29.61 3.26 16.49
CA GLU A 48 -28.99 2.30 17.40
C GLU A 48 -28.77 0.97 16.67
N VAL A 49 -27.67 0.29 16.97
CA VAL A 49 -27.44 -1.09 16.52
C VAL A 49 -27.92 -2.01 17.64
N GLU A 50 -29.01 -2.74 17.43
CA GLU A 50 -29.49 -3.74 18.40
C GLU A 50 -28.64 -5.02 18.33
N ARG A 51 -28.19 -5.38 17.12
CA ARG A 51 -27.36 -6.56 16.86
C ARG A 51 -26.49 -6.37 15.63
N GLU A 52 -25.26 -6.84 15.69
CA GLU A 52 -24.42 -7.10 14.52
C GLU A 52 -24.10 -8.60 14.46
N ARG A 53 -24.25 -9.21 13.29
CA ARG A 53 -23.82 -10.57 13.01
C ARG A 53 -22.75 -10.55 11.91
N LEU A 54 -21.54 -10.95 12.29
CA LEU A 54 -20.42 -11.16 11.38
C LEU A 54 -20.36 -12.63 10.98
N THR A 55 -20.41 -12.90 9.68
CA THR A 55 -20.25 -14.25 9.13
C THR A 55 -19.07 -14.26 8.19
N PHE A 56 -17.98 -14.93 8.58
CA PHE A 56 -16.80 -15.15 7.76
C PHE A 56 -16.93 -16.50 7.05
N SER A 57 -17.02 -16.50 5.72
CA SER A 57 -17.08 -17.71 4.90
C SER A 57 -15.70 -18.02 4.31
N LEU A 58 -14.95 -18.89 4.99
CA LEU A 58 -13.52 -19.13 4.77
C LEU A 58 -13.25 -20.62 4.49
N GLY A 59 -13.79 -21.10 3.37
CA GLY A 59 -13.67 -22.51 2.96
C GLY A 59 -12.29 -22.88 2.38
N GLU A 60 -11.56 -21.89 1.84
CA GLU A 60 -10.25 -22.07 1.22
C GLU A 60 -9.32 -20.91 1.62
N PHE A 61 -8.01 -21.12 1.49
CA PHE A 61 -7.00 -20.09 1.65
C PHE A 61 -6.60 -19.47 0.31
N PRO A 62 -6.29 -18.16 0.26
CA PRO A 62 -5.81 -17.53 -0.96
C PRO A 62 -4.41 -18.02 -1.30
N GLN A 63 -4.02 -17.88 -2.57
CA GLN A 63 -2.63 -18.07 -2.97
C GLN A 63 -1.81 -16.83 -2.60
N ASN A 64 -0.52 -17.02 -2.41
CA ASN A 64 0.41 -15.93 -2.16
C ASN A 64 0.94 -15.28 -3.46
N HIS A 65 0.54 -15.81 -4.61
CA HIS A 65 0.81 -15.29 -5.95
C HIS A 65 -0.24 -15.81 -6.92
N TYR A 66 -0.62 -15.00 -7.91
CA TYR A 66 -1.59 -15.34 -8.95
C TYR A 66 -1.00 -15.04 -10.33
N PHE A 67 -1.23 -15.93 -11.29
CA PHE A 67 -0.72 -15.77 -12.67
C PHE A 67 -1.76 -15.15 -13.62
N ALA A 68 -3.04 -15.16 -13.22
CA ALA A 68 -4.14 -14.59 -13.98
C ALA A 68 -5.15 -13.88 -13.06
N ALA A 69 -5.84 -12.87 -13.60
CA ALA A 69 -6.86 -12.12 -12.88
C ALA A 69 -8.02 -13.03 -12.43
N GLU A 70 -8.43 -13.95 -13.29
CA GLU A 70 -9.54 -14.87 -13.03
C GLU A 70 -9.26 -15.80 -11.84
N GLU A 71 -8.01 -16.22 -11.66
CA GLU A 71 -7.60 -17.03 -10.51
C GLU A 71 -7.73 -16.24 -9.21
N TYR A 72 -7.28 -14.98 -9.20
CA TYR A 72 -7.41 -14.09 -8.04
C TYR A 72 -8.89 -13.83 -7.70
N LEU A 73 -9.69 -13.50 -8.71
CA LEU A 73 -11.10 -13.18 -8.54
C LEU A 73 -11.94 -14.40 -8.11
N SER A 74 -11.46 -15.62 -8.39
CA SER A 74 -12.14 -16.87 -8.00
C SER A 74 -12.02 -17.23 -6.51
N TYR A 75 -11.09 -16.63 -5.77
CA TYR A 75 -10.87 -16.94 -4.35
C TYR A 75 -12.15 -16.70 -3.52
N PRO A 76 -12.78 -17.70 -2.87
CA PRO A 76 -14.15 -17.57 -2.37
C PRO A 76 -14.29 -16.86 -1.01
N GLY A 77 -13.18 -16.55 -0.33
CA GLY A 77 -13.21 -15.95 1.01
C GLY A 77 -14.02 -14.66 1.05
N SER A 78 -14.99 -14.59 1.96
CA SER A 78 -15.83 -13.40 2.16
C SER A 78 -16.22 -13.19 3.63
N VAL A 79 -16.63 -11.96 3.93
CA VAL A 79 -17.27 -11.58 5.18
C VAL A 79 -18.62 -10.94 4.87
N THR A 80 -19.63 -11.25 5.68
CA THR A 80 -20.92 -10.54 5.70
C THR A 80 -21.16 -9.96 7.08
N ALA A 81 -21.39 -8.66 7.15
CA ALA A 81 -21.79 -7.95 8.34
C ALA A 81 -23.26 -7.55 8.25
N GLU A 82 -24.10 -8.16 9.08
CA GLU A 82 -25.55 -7.91 9.14
C GLU A 82 -25.89 -7.10 10.40
N TYR A 83 -26.45 -5.91 10.22
CA TYR A 83 -26.83 -4.98 11.27
C TYR A 83 -28.34 -4.94 11.40
N GLU A 84 -28.84 -5.13 12.62
CA GLU A 84 -30.23 -4.80 12.98
C GLU A 84 -30.25 -3.38 13.54
N PHE A 85 -30.67 -2.42 12.71
CA PHE A 85 -30.81 -1.03 13.11
C PHE A 85 -32.18 -0.77 13.72
N TYR A 86 -32.20 0.08 14.74
CA TYR A 86 -33.40 0.62 15.36
C TYR A 86 -33.37 2.14 15.35
N ASN A 87 -34.46 2.77 14.92
CA ASN A 87 -34.64 4.21 15.01
C ASN A 87 -35.50 4.57 16.24
N PRO A 88 -34.92 5.12 17.32
CA PRO A 88 -35.67 5.54 18.50
C PRO A 88 -36.39 6.89 18.32
N ALA A 89 -36.12 7.63 17.24
CA ALA A 89 -36.73 8.93 16.99
C ALA A 89 -38.19 8.81 16.53
N ASP A 90 -38.93 9.90 16.68
CA ASP A 90 -40.32 10.06 16.21
C ASP A 90 -40.42 10.57 14.77
N TYR A 91 -39.29 10.58 14.04
CA TYR A 91 -39.19 10.93 12.63
C TYR A 91 -38.36 9.89 11.86
N ASP A 92 -38.59 9.79 10.55
CA ASP A 92 -37.82 8.93 9.66
C ASP A 92 -36.38 9.45 9.56
N VAL A 93 -35.41 8.54 9.69
CA VAL A 93 -33.99 8.87 9.64
C VAL A 93 -33.43 8.31 8.34
N THR A 94 -32.92 9.20 7.49
CA THR A 94 -32.07 8.84 6.34
C THR A 94 -30.64 9.17 6.69
N ALA A 95 -29.77 8.18 6.72
CA ALA A 95 -28.35 8.35 7.01
C ALA A 95 -27.51 7.90 5.80
N THR A 96 -26.42 8.62 5.56
CA THR A 96 -25.34 8.16 4.67
C THR A 96 -24.40 7.28 5.47
N LEU A 97 -24.26 6.03 5.06
CA LEU A 97 -23.41 5.04 5.70
C LEU A 97 -22.18 4.80 4.84
N VAL A 98 -21.04 4.62 5.50
CA VAL A 98 -19.79 4.26 4.85
C VAL A 98 -19.22 2.97 5.43
N PHE A 99 -18.65 2.14 4.55
CA PHE A 99 -18.05 0.85 4.89
C PHE A 99 -16.63 0.81 4.32
N PRO A 100 -15.57 1.01 5.15
CA PRO A 100 -14.19 0.85 4.71
C PRO A 100 -13.84 -0.62 4.53
N PHE A 101 -13.16 -0.95 3.43
CA PHE A 101 -12.73 -2.33 3.17
C PHE A 101 -11.28 -2.40 2.66
N GLY A 102 -10.45 -1.51 3.18
CA GLY A 102 -8.99 -1.57 3.06
C GLY A 102 -8.45 -1.29 1.65
N MET A 103 -7.13 -1.29 1.54
CA MET A 103 -6.42 -1.34 0.26
C MET A 103 -6.47 -2.76 -0.32
N LEU A 104 -6.06 -2.96 -1.58
CA LEU A 104 -5.85 -4.30 -2.13
C LEU A 104 -4.69 -5.02 -1.40
N PRO A 105 -4.73 -6.36 -1.25
CA PRO A 105 -3.64 -7.10 -0.63
C PRO A 105 -2.36 -7.04 -1.48
N ASP A 106 -1.19 -7.21 -0.85
CA ASP A 106 0.11 -7.16 -1.54
C ASP A 106 0.25 -8.25 -2.64
N TYR A 107 -0.58 -9.29 -2.58
CA TYR A 107 -0.63 -10.40 -3.52
C TYR A 107 -1.80 -10.30 -4.52
N ALA A 108 -2.49 -9.16 -4.57
CA ALA A 108 -3.50 -8.92 -5.59
C ALA A 108 -2.90 -9.04 -6.99
N TYR A 109 -3.65 -9.65 -7.91
CA TYR A 109 -3.22 -9.73 -9.29
C TYR A 109 -3.13 -8.31 -9.88
N SER A 110 -2.01 -8.02 -10.53
CA SER A 110 -1.78 -6.75 -11.20
C SER A 110 -0.91 -6.90 -12.44
N ILE A 111 -1.10 -6.01 -13.41
CA ILE A 111 -0.35 -5.94 -14.66
C ILE A 111 0.22 -4.54 -14.85
N TYR A 112 1.46 -4.46 -15.35
CA TYR A 112 2.06 -3.19 -15.76
C TYR A 112 1.68 -2.89 -17.20
N ASN A 113 0.95 -1.80 -17.41
CA ASN A 113 0.59 -1.25 -18.72
C ASN A 113 1.23 0.14 -18.90
N ASP A 114 1.11 0.74 -20.09
CA ASP A 114 1.72 2.04 -20.45
C ASP A 114 1.29 3.21 -19.53
N GLY A 115 0.20 3.04 -18.77
CA GLY A 115 -0.29 4.00 -17.77
C GLY A 115 0.00 3.63 -16.31
N GLY A 116 0.84 2.63 -16.07
CA GLY A 116 1.20 2.15 -14.73
C GLY A 116 0.59 0.80 -14.36
N LEU A 117 0.54 0.53 -13.06
CA LEU A 117 0.05 -0.74 -12.52
C LEU A 117 -1.49 -0.75 -12.46
N GLU A 118 -2.11 -1.73 -13.10
CA GLU A 118 -3.56 -1.98 -13.08
C GLU A 118 -3.84 -3.26 -12.28
N PHE A 119 -4.87 -3.24 -11.44
CA PHE A 119 -5.24 -4.36 -10.56
C PHE A 119 -6.49 -5.08 -11.05
N ALA A 120 -6.63 -6.35 -10.72
CA ALA A 120 -7.88 -7.08 -10.91
C ALA A 120 -9.00 -6.47 -10.04
N ASP A 121 -10.15 -6.21 -10.68
CA ASP A 121 -11.31 -5.59 -10.05
C ASP A 121 -12.18 -6.63 -9.32
N ASP A 122 -12.17 -6.57 -7.99
CA ASP A 122 -12.96 -7.43 -7.11
C ASP A 122 -14.35 -6.83 -6.77
N THR A 123 -14.69 -5.64 -7.27
CA THR A 123 -15.89 -4.87 -6.85
C THR A 123 -17.21 -5.59 -7.12
N ALA A 124 -17.27 -6.44 -8.14
CA ALA A 124 -18.44 -7.27 -8.45
C ALA A 124 -18.80 -8.28 -7.34
N ARG A 125 -17.88 -8.52 -6.40
CA ARG A 125 -18.06 -9.46 -5.27
C ARG A 125 -18.60 -8.80 -4.01
N TYR A 126 -18.82 -7.50 -4.05
CA TYR A 126 -19.37 -6.75 -2.93
C TYR A 126 -20.87 -6.57 -3.13
N GLY A 127 -21.60 -6.51 -2.04
CA GLY A 127 -23.05 -6.32 -2.07
C GLY A 127 -23.55 -5.68 -0.80
N ILE A 128 -24.57 -4.84 -0.95
CA ILE A 128 -25.27 -4.21 0.17
C ILE A 128 -26.76 -4.46 -0.02
N THR A 129 -27.43 -4.94 1.01
CA THR A 129 -28.88 -5.12 1.03
C THR A 129 -29.50 -4.49 2.26
N VAL A 130 -30.74 -4.01 2.11
CA VAL A 130 -31.59 -3.53 3.20
C VAL A 130 -32.89 -4.30 3.15
N ASP A 131 -33.21 -5.00 4.23
CA ASP A 131 -34.30 -5.97 4.33
C ASP A 131 -34.28 -7.02 3.21
N GLY A 132 -33.08 -7.36 2.74
CA GLY A 132 -32.84 -8.32 1.65
C GLY A 132 -32.89 -7.71 0.24
N ASP A 133 -33.32 -6.46 0.09
CA ASP A 133 -33.36 -5.76 -1.19
C ASP A 133 -32.01 -5.09 -1.49
N PRO A 134 -31.42 -5.26 -2.70
CA PRO A 134 -30.16 -4.60 -3.05
C PRO A 134 -30.26 -3.07 -3.04
N VAL A 135 -29.24 -2.41 -2.49
CA VAL A 135 -29.14 -0.94 -2.45
C VAL A 135 -28.06 -0.46 -3.42
N LYS A 136 -28.30 0.70 -4.03
CA LYS A 136 -27.29 1.37 -4.84
C LYS A 136 -26.19 1.92 -3.94
N MET A 137 -24.95 1.60 -4.29
CA MET A 137 -23.75 2.06 -3.58
C MET A 137 -22.83 2.84 -4.51
N THR A 138 -22.01 3.70 -3.91
CA THR A 138 -20.92 4.41 -4.56
C THR A 138 -19.60 3.88 -4.02
N LEU A 139 -18.72 3.43 -4.91
CA LEU A 139 -17.34 3.09 -4.54
C LEU A 139 -16.54 4.39 -4.39
N ARG A 140 -16.03 4.63 -3.18
CA ARG A 140 -15.21 5.79 -2.84
C ARG A 140 -13.78 5.38 -2.53
N HIS A 141 -12.84 6.31 -2.69
CA HIS A 141 -11.42 6.11 -2.40
C HIS A 141 -10.83 7.27 -1.61
N THR A 142 -9.95 6.96 -0.66
CA THR A 142 -9.14 7.95 0.06
C THR A 142 -7.68 7.53 0.08
N LEU A 143 -6.77 8.50 0.22
CA LEU A 143 -5.35 8.17 0.36
C LEU A 143 -5.09 7.48 1.71
N SER A 144 -4.43 6.33 1.67
CA SER A 144 -3.85 5.66 2.83
C SER A 144 -2.40 5.28 2.55
N ALA A 145 -1.55 5.33 3.58
CA ALA A 145 -0.17 4.88 3.41
C ALA A 145 -0.14 3.36 3.24
N PRO A 146 0.76 2.82 2.42
CA PRO A 146 1.09 1.40 2.50
C PRO A 146 1.38 1.01 3.95
N TYR A 147 0.78 -0.08 4.43
CA TYR A 147 0.92 -0.58 5.79
C TYR A 147 0.38 0.33 6.91
N ALA A 148 -0.28 1.44 6.59
CA ALA A 148 -1.00 2.20 7.60
C ALA A 148 -2.19 1.37 8.10
N GLU A 149 -2.33 1.33 9.42
CA GLU A 149 -3.56 0.83 10.05
C GLU A 149 -4.67 1.87 9.84
N PHE A 150 -5.89 1.37 9.64
CA PHE A 150 -7.06 2.23 9.57
C PHE A 150 -7.20 3.03 10.87
N ASN A 151 -7.50 4.31 10.74
CA ASN A 151 -7.81 5.17 11.86
C ASN A 151 -9.01 6.04 11.53
N LEU A 152 -10.09 5.84 12.27
CA LEU A 152 -11.35 6.54 12.09
C LEU A 152 -11.20 8.07 12.04
N GLU A 153 -10.44 8.66 12.98
CA GLU A 153 -10.27 10.12 13.09
C GLU A 153 -9.51 10.73 11.91
N TYR A 154 -8.63 9.96 11.26
CA TYR A 154 -7.83 10.44 10.13
C TYR A 154 -8.41 10.05 8.78
N ASP A 155 -9.05 8.90 8.68
CA ASP A 155 -9.46 8.30 7.40
C ASP A 155 -10.87 8.73 6.99
N LEU A 156 -11.81 8.84 7.93
CA LEU A 156 -13.18 9.26 7.63
C LEU A 156 -13.24 10.70 7.09
N PRO A 157 -12.55 11.70 7.67
CA PRO A 157 -12.59 13.08 7.13
C PRO A 157 -11.97 13.25 5.75
N ARG A 158 -11.30 12.22 5.20
CA ARG A 158 -10.76 12.23 3.84
C ARG A 158 -11.80 11.87 2.78
N LEU A 159 -12.97 11.34 3.18
CA LEU A 159 -14.12 11.21 2.29
C LEU A 159 -14.71 12.61 2.07
N ILE A 160 -14.30 13.24 0.97
CA ILE A 160 -14.69 14.60 0.61
C ILE A 160 -15.51 14.53 -0.66
N ASP A 161 -16.69 15.15 -0.63
CA ASP A 161 -17.50 15.34 -1.81
C ASP A 161 -16.98 16.50 -2.66
N GLY A 162 -16.97 16.31 -3.97
CA GLY A 162 -16.37 17.27 -4.89
C GLY A 162 -14.84 17.28 -4.82
N PHE A 163 -14.26 18.39 -5.28
CA PHE A 163 -12.81 18.57 -5.29
C PHE A 163 -12.35 19.26 -4.01
N ALA A 164 -11.38 18.66 -3.33
CA ALA A 164 -10.84 19.16 -2.08
C ALA A 164 -10.12 20.50 -2.29
N GLU A 165 -10.31 21.38 -1.32
CA GLU A 165 -9.65 22.67 -1.21
C GLU A 165 -8.99 22.77 0.16
N ASP A 166 -7.81 23.38 0.22
CA ASP A 166 -7.13 23.71 1.46
C ASP A 166 -6.53 25.13 1.41
N GLU A 167 -5.76 25.51 2.43
CA GLU A 167 -5.14 26.86 2.52
C GLU A 167 -4.28 27.22 1.30
N PHE A 168 -3.77 26.24 0.57
CA PHE A 168 -2.95 26.41 -0.63
C PHE A 168 -3.63 25.87 -1.89
N PHE A 169 -4.07 24.61 -1.89
CA PHE A 169 -4.56 23.95 -3.10
C PHE A 169 -6.02 24.31 -3.37
N THR A 170 -6.27 24.84 -4.56
CA THR A 170 -7.62 24.99 -5.13
C THR A 170 -7.68 24.42 -6.55
N PRO A 171 -8.78 23.80 -6.99
CA PRO A 171 -8.87 23.14 -8.29
C PRO A 171 -8.47 24.01 -9.48
N ASP A 172 -8.84 25.29 -9.44
CA ASP A 172 -8.66 26.23 -10.54
C ASP A 172 -7.30 26.97 -10.52
N MET A 173 -6.44 26.72 -9.53
CA MET A 173 -5.15 27.42 -9.44
C MET A 173 -4.24 27.06 -10.62
N PRO A 174 -3.42 28.01 -11.10
CA PRO A 174 -2.58 27.78 -12.26
C PRO A 174 -1.44 26.80 -11.95
N VAL A 175 -1.16 25.94 -12.93
CA VAL A 175 0.03 25.08 -12.96
C VAL A 175 0.86 25.44 -14.19
N HIS A 176 2.14 25.70 -13.96
CA HIS A 176 3.11 26.10 -14.97
C HIS A 176 4.12 24.99 -15.21
N ARG A 177 4.36 24.67 -16.48
CA ARG A 177 5.36 23.69 -16.90
C ARG A 177 6.62 24.39 -17.38
N LEU A 178 7.76 24.05 -16.78
CA LEU A 178 9.08 24.52 -17.19
C LEU A 178 9.88 23.34 -17.74
N THR A 179 10.52 23.53 -18.89
CA THR A 179 11.37 22.50 -19.49
C THR A 179 12.78 22.98 -19.73
N TYR A 180 13.74 22.08 -19.52
CA TYR A 180 15.16 22.35 -19.67
C TYR A 180 15.80 21.25 -20.51
N THR A 181 16.76 21.62 -21.35
CA THR A 181 17.53 20.65 -22.13
C THR A 181 18.94 20.52 -21.59
N VAL A 182 19.36 19.27 -21.41
CA VAL A 182 20.69 18.91 -20.90
C VAL A 182 21.66 18.71 -22.05
N SER A 183 22.83 19.34 -21.99
CA SER A 183 23.87 19.22 -23.03
C SER A 183 25.30 19.37 -22.48
N GLY A 184 26.30 18.96 -23.26
CA GLY A 184 27.71 19.19 -22.96
C GLY A 184 28.31 18.32 -21.85
N ILE A 185 27.62 17.28 -21.38
CA ILE A 185 28.15 16.31 -20.41
C ILE A 185 29.20 15.41 -21.12
N PRO A 186 30.43 15.29 -20.60
CA PRO A 186 31.42 14.35 -21.14
C PRO A 186 30.97 12.88 -21.07
N GLU A 187 31.31 12.07 -22.08
CA GLU A 187 30.82 10.69 -22.24
C GLU A 187 31.20 9.74 -21.09
N GLU A 188 32.28 10.04 -20.36
CA GLU A 188 32.71 9.25 -19.21
C GLU A 188 31.72 9.29 -18.03
N TYR A 189 30.90 10.35 -17.92
CA TYR A 189 29.96 10.55 -16.81
C TYR A 189 28.59 9.92 -17.10
N ARG A 190 28.54 8.59 -17.12
CA ARG A 190 27.31 7.82 -17.44
C ARG A 190 26.20 7.90 -16.40
N SER A 191 26.51 8.40 -15.21
CA SER A 191 25.59 8.54 -14.07
C SER A 191 25.36 10.01 -13.70
N ALA A 192 25.64 10.93 -14.62
CA ALA A 192 25.51 12.36 -14.39
C ALA A 192 24.16 12.74 -13.78
N THR A 193 24.19 13.74 -12.90
CA THR A 193 23.03 14.15 -12.11
C THR A 193 22.89 15.66 -12.17
N ALA A 194 21.71 16.15 -12.53
CA ALA A 194 21.37 17.56 -12.50
C ALA A 194 20.68 17.88 -11.17
N SER A 195 21.05 18.99 -10.55
CA SER A 195 20.49 19.45 -9.30
C SER A 195 20.14 20.93 -9.34
N PHE A 196 19.11 21.32 -8.60
CA PHE A 196 18.79 22.71 -8.31
C PHE A 196 18.49 22.90 -6.83
N PHE A 197 18.68 24.12 -6.35
CA PHE A 197 18.33 24.53 -5.00
C PHE A 197 17.05 25.37 -5.00
N TRP A 198 16.09 25.00 -4.14
CA TRP A 198 14.79 25.65 -4.02
C TRP A 198 14.61 26.27 -2.64
N SER A 199 14.35 27.57 -2.61
CA SER A 199 14.13 28.36 -1.39
C SER A 199 12.88 29.25 -1.47
N GLY A 200 11.89 28.85 -2.27
CA GLY A 200 10.63 29.59 -2.42
C GLY A 200 9.73 29.57 -1.19
N ASP A 201 8.66 30.36 -1.25
CA ASP A 201 7.59 30.38 -0.26
C ASP A 201 6.54 29.31 -0.56
N ARG A 202 6.38 28.34 0.35
CA ARG A 202 5.41 27.24 0.23
C ARG A 202 3.94 27.69 0.21
N THR A 203 3.67 28.93 0.62
CA THR A 203 2.33 29.53 0.63
C THR A 203 1.99 30.17 -0.72
N GLU A 204 3.00 30.45 -1.56
CA GLU A 204 2.82 31.06 -2.89
C GLU A 204 3.06 30.05 -4.02
N THR A 205 4.04 29.15 -3.87
CA THR A 205 4.42 28.19 -4.91
C THR A 205 4.73 26.80 -4.35
N ARG A 206 4.20 25.76 -4.99
CA ARG A 206 4.65 24.36 -4.81
C ARG A 206 5.37 23.88 -6.06
N VAL A 207 6.40 23.07 -5.89
CA VAL A 207 7.26 22.61 -6.99
C VAL A 207 7.31 21.10 -7.06
N ILE A 208 7.15 20.52 -8.25
CA ILE A 208 7.32 19.10 -8.54
C ILE A 208 8.39 18.94 -9.62
N LEU A 209 9.33 18.04 -9.39
CA LEU A 209 10.34 17.63 -10.39
C LEU A 209 9.98 16.25 -10.93
N GLU A 210 9.68 16.15 -12.23
CA GLU A 210 9.46 14.85 -12.86
C GLU A 210 10.75 14.03 -12.90
N GLY A 211 10.66 12.73 -12.60
CA GLY A 211 11.84 11.85 -12.57
C GLY A 211 12.83 12.14 -11.44
N GLN A 212 12.43 12.96 -10.46
CA GLN A 212 13.19 13.20 -9.24
C GLN A 212 13.62 11.88 -8.59
N ASN A 213 14.91 11.75 -8.28
CA ASN A 213 15.46 10.54 -7.67
C ASN A 213 16.21 10.79 -6.36
N GLY A 214 16.23 12.03 -5.89
CA GLY A 214 16.67 12.36 -4.56
C GLY A 214 16.68 13.86 -4.27
N GLY A 215 16.99 14.18 -3.02
CA GLY A 215 17.08 15.54 -2.54
C GLY A 215 17.48 15.60 -1.07
N SER A 216 17.77 16.80 -0.61
CA SER A 216 18.25 17.05 0.74
C SER A 216 17.74 18.40 1.25
N THR A 217 17.27 18.41 2.49
CA THR A 217 17.00 19.67 3.20
C THR A 217 18.33 20.29 3.60
N LEU A 218 18.54 21.54 3.20
CA LEU A 218 19.72 22.32 3.51
C LEU A 218 19.33 23.56 4.31
N ARG A 219 20.32 24.30 4.82
CA ARG A 219 20.04 25.58 5.47
C ARG A 219 19.48 26.56 4.44
N GLY A 220 18.24 27.02 4.67
CA GLY A 220 17.59 28.04 3.85
C GLY A 220 16.81 27.50 2.64
N GLY A 221 16.73 26.18 2.44
CA GLY A 221 15.97 25.62 1.33
C GLY A 221 16.19 24.13 1.16
N VAL A 222 15.79 23.62 0.00
CA VAL A 222 15.80 22.21 -0.31
C VAL A 222 16.47 22.02 -1.65
N ARG A 223 17.43 21.11 -1.71
CA ARG A 223 18.08 20.72 -2.96
C ARG A 223 17.39 19.48 -3.51
N SER A 224 17.10 19.49 -4.80
CA SER A 224 16.50 18.37 -5.52
C SER A 224 17.37 17.97 -6.69
N TYR A 225 17.30 16.70 -7.10
CA TYR A 225 18.08 16.20 -8.22
C TYR A 225 17.46 15.00 -8.94
N LEU A 226 17.95 14.77 -10.16
CA LEU A 226 17.61 13.65 -11.03
C LEU A 226 18.82 13.22 -11.89
N HIS A 227 18.85 11.96 -12.29
CA HIS A 227 19.84 11.45 -13.24
C HIS A 227 19.53 11.99 -14.64
N VAL A 228 20.58 12.37 -15.37
CA VAL A 228 20.47 12.98 -16.69
C VAL A 228 21.57 12.51 -17.64
N ARG A 229 21.31 12.67 -18.93
CA ARG A 229 22.24 12.47 -20.05
C ARG A 229 22.09 13.62 -21.05
N ASN A 230 23.05 13.74 -21.97
CA ASN A 230 22.92 14.68 -23.08
C ASN A 230 21.66 14.36 -23.90
N GLY A 231 20.87 15.39 -24.18
CA GLY A 231 19.60 15.29 -24.91
C GLY A 231 18.38 15.04 -24.04
N ASP A 232 18.55 14.75 -22.74
CA ASP A 232 17.43 14.62 -21.82
C ASP A 232 16.71 15.97 -21.64
N VAL A 233 15.40 15.88 -21.41
CA VAL A 233 14.54 17.01 -21.07
C VAL A 233 14.12 16.89 -19.61
N ILE A 234 14.47 17.89 -18.81
CA ILE A 234 14.02 18.00 -17.42
C ILE A 234 12.69 18.76 -17.42
N VAL A 235 11.71 18.27 -16.65
CA VAL A 235 10.40 18.91 -16.49
C VAL A 235 10.18 19.28 -15.02
N LEU A 236 9.94 20.57 -14.79
CA LEU A 236 9.50 21.12 -13.51
C LEU A 236 8.07 21.62 -13.63
N TRP A 237 7.24 21.32 -12.64
CA TRP A 237 5.90 21.89 -12.51
C TRP A 237 5.88 22.84 -11.32
N LEU A 238 5.37 24.05 -11.55
CA LEU A 238 5.12 25.05 -10.51
C LEU A 238 3.61 25.18 -10.35
N ILE A 239 3.10 24.98 -9.14
CA ILE A 239 1.70 25.16 -8.79
C ILE A 239 1.59 26.48 -8.02
N GLY A 240 0.73 27.39 -8.44
CA GLY A 240 0.64 28.73 -7.88
C GLY A 240 1.46 29.76 -8.66
N GLU A 241 2.27 30.56 -7.98
CA GLU A 241 3.04 31.62 -8.66
C GLU A 241 4.13 31.08 -9.61
N TYR A 242 4.35 31.80 -10.71
CA TYR A 242 5.42 31.49 -11.65
C TYR A 242 6.77 32.03 -11.15
N VAL A 243 7.69 31.12 -10.81
CA VAL A 243 9.05 31.44 -10.36
C VAL A 243 10.05 30.57 -11.13
N PRO A 244 10.81 31.13 -12.09
CA PRO A 244 11.71 30.33 -12.92
C PRO A 244 12.93 29.84 -12.13
N VAL A 245 13.27 28.57 -12.29
CA VAL A 245 14.55 28.02 -11.81
C VAL A 245 15.59 28.25 -12.90
N THR A 246 16.57 29.12 -12.64
CA THR A 246 17.60 29.49 -13.64
C THR A 246 18.96 28.84 -13.37
N GLU A 247 19.19 28.34 -12.15
CA GLU A 247 20.48 27.80 -11.73
C GLU A 247 20.38 26.29 -11.55
N TRP A 248 21.24 25.58 -12.26
CA TRP A 248 21.38 24.12 -12.23
C TRP A 248 22.84 23.75 -12.15
N ASP A 249 23.16 22.83 -11.25
CA ASP A 249 24.48 22.24 -11.08
C ASP A 249 24.48 20.82 -11.64
N LEU A 250 25.57 20.44 -12.31
CA LEU A 250 25.76 19.09 -12.85
C LEU A 250 26.86 18.38 -12.05
N PHE A 251 26.57 17.15 -11.64
CA PHE A 251 27.48 16.32 -10.85
C PHE A 251 27.77 15.00 -11.55
N GLU A 252 28.93 14.39 -11.24
CA GLU A 252 29.35 13.10 -11.79
C GLU A 252 28.34 11.97 -11.52
N ASN A 253 27.67 12.02 -10.36
CA ASN A 253 26.70 11.04 -9.88
C ASN A 253 25.85 11.61 -8.72
N GLY A 254 24.95 10.76 -8.20
CA GLY A 254 24.00 11.13 -7.15
C GLY A 254 24.60 11.39 -5.75
N SER A 255 25.92 11.31 -5.55
CA SER A 255 26.57 11.77 -4.31
C SER A 255 26.57 13.29 -4.19
N LEU A 256 26.50 14.00 -5.33
CA LEU A 256 26.58 15.46 -5.43
C LEU A 256 27.87 16.06 -4.82
N GLU A 257 28.99 15.34 -4.93
CA GLU A 257 30.29 15.79 -4.39
C GLU A 257 31.17 16.50 -5.44
N THR A 258 31.17 16.01 -6.68
CA THR A 258 32.04 16.52 -7.75
C THR A 258 31.21 17.09 -8.89
N GLU A 259 31.31 18.40 -9.10
CA GLU A 259 30.71 19.08 -10.24
C GLU A 259 31.44 18.72 -11.54
N ILE A 260 30.68 18.63 -12.63
CA ILE A 260 31.17 18.29 -13.98
C ILE A 260 30.75 19.36 -14.98
N PRO A 261 31.49 19.52 -16.11
CA PRO A 261 31.08 20.44 -17.16
C PRO A 261 29.81 19.94 -17.86
N GLY A 262 29.04 20.90 -18.37
CA GLY A 262 27.81 20.68 -19.09
C GLY A 262 26.89 21.88 -18.89
N LYS A 263 25.66 21.78 -19.39
CA LYS A 263 24.66 22.82 -19.27
C LYS A 263 23.26 22.24 -19.13
N VAL A 264 22.44 22.95 -18.37
CA VAL A 264 21.00 22.78 -18.33
C VAL A 264 20.41 24.12 -18.74
N GLU A 265 19.90 24.20 -19.97
CA GLU A 265 19.39 25.45 -20.55
C GLU A 265 17.86 25.39 -20.59
N MET A 266 17.21 26.44 -20.09
CA MET A 266 15.75 26.55 -20.15
C MET A 266 15.31 26.71 -21.61
N ASN A 267 14.26 26.01 -22.01
CA ASN A 267 13.74 26.13 -23.37
C ASN A 267 12.88 27.39 -23.49
N ASP A 268 13.38 28.43 -24.18
CA ASP A 268 12.72 29.75 -24.32
C ASP A 268 11.30 29.68 -24.90
N ASN A 269 11.01 28.67 -25.73
CA ASN A 269 9.67 28.45 -26.29
C ASN A 269 8.64 27.91 -25.26
N THR A 270 9.08 27.60 -24.04
CA THR A 270 8.23 27.21 -22.91
C THR A 270 8.12 28.29 -21.83
N ALA A 271 8.80 29.44 -21.97
CA ALA A 271 8.77 30.53 -21.00
C ALA A 271 7.37 31.14 -20.80
N ILE A 272 6.48 31.02 -21.79
CA ILE A 272 5.01 31.11 -21.65
C ILE A 272 4.43 30.26 -22.79
N SER A 273 4.56 28.92 -22.76
CA SER A 273 3.64 28.13 -23.60
C SER A 273 2.28 28.19 -22.93
N ASN A 274 1.27 28.67 -23.65
CA ASN A 274 -0.15 28.83 -23.31
C ASN A 274 -0.88 27.55 -22.83
N GLU A 275 -0.21 26.64 -22.14
CA GLU A 275 -0.78 25.51 -21.39
C GLU A 275 -0.66 25.80 -19.90
N SER A 276 -1.11 26.98 -19.45
CA SER A 276 -1.52 27.11 -18.06
C SER A 276 -2.73 26.21 -17.88
N MET A 277 -2.49 25.00 -17.39
CA MET A 277 -3.57 24.11 -16.96
C MET A 277 -3.92 24.44 -15.51
N THR A 278 -5.15 24.13 -15.15
CA THR A 278 -5.60 24.16 -13.76
C THR A 278 -4.95 23.01 -12.97
N LEU A 279 -4.91 23.14 -11.65
CA LEU A 279 -4.45 22.05 -10.78
C LEU A 279 -5.29 20.79 -10.98
N ARG A 280 -6.61 20.93 -11.17
CA ARG A 280 -7.48 19.80 -11.49
C ARG A 280 -6.99 19.06 -12.73
N GLU A 281 -6.81 19.76 -13.84
CA GLU A 281 -6.33 19.17 -15.10
C GLU A 281 -4.94 18.52 -14.93
N PHE A 282 -4.04 19.15 -14.17
CA PHE A 282 -2.72 18.59 -13.88
C PHE A 282 -2.80 17.27 -13.10
N VAL A 283 -3.64 17.23 -12.06
CA VAL A 283 -3.78 16.07 -11.17
C VAL A 283 -4.54 14.92 -11.85
N THR A 284 -5.51 15.24 -12.71
CA THR A 284 -6.36 14.24 -13.38
C THR A 284 -5.87 13.84 -14.76
N LYS A 285 -4.72 14.38 -15.23
CA LYS A 285 -4.15 14.05 -16.56
C LYS A 285 -3.93 12.55 -16.79
N ASP A 286 -3.61 11.80 -15.73
CA ASP A 286 -3.34 10.36 -15.75
C ASP A 286 -4.50 9.52 -15.18
N TRP A 287 -5.62 10.16 -14.80
CA TRP A 287 -6.82 9.49 -14.34
C TRP A 287 -7.56 8.85 -15.52
N LYS A 288 -8.06 7.64 -15.32
CA LYS A 288 -8.84 6.89 -16.32
C LYS A 288 -10.22 6.60 -15.76
N ALA A 289 -11.28 6.90 -16.51
CA ALA A 289 -12.65 6.61 -16.10
C ALA A 289 -12.90 5.10 -15.91
N GLU A 290 -12.20 4.27 -16.68
CA GLU A 290 -12.28 2.81 -16.62
C GLU A 290 -11.62 2.21 -15.38
N SER A 291 -10.89 3.01 -14.60
CA SER A 291 -10.23 2.54 -13.37
C SER A 291 -11.19 2.20 -12.23
N GLY A 292 -12.46 2.61 -12.32
CA GLY A 292 -13.44 2.49 -11.24
C GLY A 292 -13.25 3.49 -10.09
N ILE A 293 -12.25 4.37 -10.16
CA ILE A 293 -12.01 5.43 -9.18
C ILE A 293 -12.72 6.71 -9.65
N LEU A 294 -13.47 7.35 -8.76
CA LEU A 294 -14.08 8.65 -9.05
C LEU A 294 -12.99 9.72 -9.29
N GLU A 295 -13.19 10.58 -10.29
CA GLU A 295 -12.26 11.69 -10.58
C GLU A 295 -12.01 12.57 -9.35
N THR A 296 -13.06 12.83 -8.57
CA THR A 296 -12.99 13.60 -7.31
C THR A 296 -12.11 12.92 -6.28
N ASP A 297 -12.27 11.62 -6.08
CA ASP A 297 -11.50 10.86 -5.10
C ASP A 297 -10.03 10.73 -5.52
N TRP A 298 -9.76 10.54 -6.82
CA TRP A 298 -8.41 10.58 -7.38
C TRP A 298 -7.74 11.92 -7.10
N TYR A 299 -8.45 13.02 -7.36
CA TYR A 299 -7.95 14.35 -7.08
C TYR A 299 -7.70 14.56 -5.59
N ASN A 300 -8.66 14.23 -4.72
CA ASN A 300 -8.57 14.42 -3.27
C ASN A 300 -7.43 13.60 -2.65
N ALA A 301 -7.24 12.36 -3.11
CA ALA A 301 -6.11 11.52 -2.71
C ALA A 301 -4.77 12.11 -3.17
N SER A 302 -4.71 12.69 -4.37
CA SER A 302 -3.51 13.36 -4.89
C SER A 302 -3.17 14.62 -4.11
N ILE A 303 -4.15 15.46 -3.75
CA ILE A 303 -3.96 16.63 -2.87
C ILE A 303 -3.41 16.19 -1.51
N THR A 304 -4.04 15.19 -0.90
CA THR A 304 -3.60 14.63 0.39
C THR A 304 -2.15 14.15 0.31
N ARG A 305 -1.77 13.50 -0.80
CA ARG A 305 -0.42 12.99 -1.04
C ARG A 305 0.59 14.13 -1.21
N MET A 306 0.27 15.14 -2.02
CA MET A 306 1.14 16.31 -2.20
C MET A 306 1.37 17.05 -0.87
N ASN A 307 0.35 17.20 -0.03
CA ASN A 307 0.50 17.80 1.29
C ASN A 307 1.34 16.98 2.26
N ARG A 308 1.28 15.64 2.17
CA ARG A 308 2.12 14.75 2.98
C ARG A 308 3.61 14.90 2.65
N PHE A 309 3.93 15.19 1.39
CA PHE A 309 5.28 15.17 0.86
C PHE A 309 5.88 16.56 0.59
N VAL A 310 5.14 17.63 0.87
CA VAL A 310 5.65 18.99 0.74
C VAL A 310 6.68 19.32 1.83
N THR A 311 7.78 19.93 1.41
CA THR A 311 8.80 20.48 2.31
C THR A 311 8.43 21.88 2.83
N SER A 312 9.27 22.44 3.71
CA SER A 312 9.07 23.80 4.22
C SER A 312 9.24 24.89 3.15
N SER A 313 9.99 24.64 2.07
CA SER A 313 10.13 25.58 0.96
C SER A 313 9.12 25.37 -0.17
N GLY A 314 8.23 24.37 -0.09
CA GLY A 314 7.19 24.14 -1.10
C GLY A 314 7.56 23.12 -2.17
N LEU A 315 8.79 22.58 -2.16
CA LEU A 315 9.12 21.44 -3.01
C LEU A 315 8.38 20.20 -2.51
N ILE A 316 7.67 19.50 -3.40
CA ILE A 316 6.99 18.23 -3.13
C ILE A 316 7.98 17.11 -3.45
N ILE A 317 8.31 16.34 -2.43
CA ILE A 317 9.31 15.29 -2.46
C ILE A 317 8.62 13.94 -2.33
N ASP A 318 8.43 13.25 -3.45
CA ASP A 318 7.82 11.92 -3.44
C ASP A 318 8.82 10.85 -3.90
N PHE A 319 9.97 10.80 -3.22
CA PHE A 319 11.10 9.89 -3.54
C PHE A 319 10.77 8.40 -3.37
N TYR A 320 9.71 8.07 -2.62
CA TYR A 320 9.44 6.70 -2.14
C TYR A 320 8.29 6.00 -2.87
N SER A 321 7.63 6.68 -3.79
CA SER A 321 6.48 6.16 -4.50
C SER A 321 6.80 5.81 -5.95
N GLY A 322 7.74 4.87 -6.15
CA GLY A 322 7.67 4.01 -7.34
C GLY A 322 6.34 3.22 -7.42
N ARG A 323 5.45 3.40 -6.44
CA ARG A 323 4.09 2.90 -6.35
C ARG A 323 3.11 3.92 -6.94
N SER A 324 2.32 3.44 -7.89
CA SER A 324 1.20 4.21 -8.42
C SER A 324 0.21 4.55 -7.30
N LEU A 325 -0.50 5.67 -7.44
CA LEU A 325 -1.55 6.09 -6.48
C LEU A 325 -2.53 4.95 -6.20
N TYR A 326 -2.84 4.12 -7.20
CA TYR A 326 -3.66 2.90 -7.11
C TYR A 326 -3.30 1.99 -5.92
N GLN A 327 -2.03 1.90 -5.52
CA GLN A 327 -1.58 1.04 -4.40
C GLN A 327 -1.78 1.66 -3.02
N SER A 328 -2.19 2.92 -2.96
CA SER A 328 -2.29 3.73 -1.74
C SER A 328 -3.71 4.27 -1.55
N LEU A 329 -4.71 3.59 -2.12
CA LEU A 329 -6.11 3.96 -2.01
C LEU A 329 -6.85 3.00 -1.09
N LEU A 330 -7.29 3.52 0.05
CA LEU A 330 -8.28 2.88 0.91
C LEU A 330 -9.64 2.96 0.20
N ARG A 331 -10.33 1.83 0.12
CA ARG A 331 -11.63 1.71 -0.56
C ARG A 331 -12.77 1.75 0.44
N TRP A 332 -13.88 2.36 0.03
CA TRP A 332 -15.09 2.53 0.83
C TRP A 332 -16.33 2.31 -0.02
N TYR A 333 -17.39 1.77 0.57
CA TYR A 333 -18.73 1.91 0.01
C TYR A 333 -19.48 2.96 0.75
N GLU A 334 -20.15 3.83 0.00
CA GLU A 334 -21.07 4.83 0.51
C GLU A 334 -22.47 4.55 -0.04
N TYR A 335 -23.47 4.62 0.83
CA TYR A 335 -24.86 4.36 0.48
C TYR A 335 -25.81 5.03 1.47
N GLU A 336 -27.07 5.20 1.07
CA GLU A 336 -28.11 5.72 1.96
C GLU A 336 -28.92 4.58 2.58
N LEU A 337 -29.23 4.73 3.87
CA LEU A 337 -30.15 3.87 4.62
C LEU A 337 -31.26 4.74 5.19
N THR A 338 -32.52 4.34 4.99
CA THR A 338 -33.67 4.98 5.63
C THR A 338 -34.32 4.04 6.63
N VAL A 339 -34.46 4.48 7.88
CA VAL A 339 -35.13 3.74 8.96
C VAL A 339 -36.36 4.54 9.41
N PRO A 340 -37.58 4.01 9.27
CA PRO A 340 -38.79 4.71 9.69
C PRO A 340 -38.81 5.06 11.18
N ALA A 341 -39.57 6.10 11.56
CA ALA A 341 -39.77 6.48 12.97
C ALA A 341 -40.22 5.28 13.82
N GLY A 342 -39.49 4.99 14.91
CA GLY A 342 -39.74 3.81 15.76
C GLY A 342 -39.55 2.45 15.08
N GLY A 343 -39.02 2.44 13.85
CA GLY A 343 -38.88 1.28 12.99
C GLY A 343 -37.55 0.55 13.14
N ARG A 344 -37.44 -0.58 12.43
CA ARG A 344 -36.23 -1.41 12.32
C ARG A 344 -35.98 -1.77 10.87
N VAL A 345 -34.71 -1.97 10.53
CA VAL A 345 -34.28 -2.51 9.24
C VAL A 345 -33.09 -3.43 9.45
N VAL A 346 -32.94 -4.42 8.58
CA VAL A 346 -31.78 -5.30 8.51
C VAL A 346 -30.88 -4.85 7.37
N ASN A 347 -29.69 -4.36 7.67
CA ASN A 347 -28.71 -3.95 6.69
C ASN A 347 -27.58 -4.98 6.61
N ALA A 348 -27.32 -5.56 5.44
CA ALA A 348 -26.23 -6.52 5.27
C ALA A 348 -25.20 -6.02 4.24
N VAL A 349 -23.93 -6.05 4.64
CA VAL A 349 -22.79 -5.71 3.78
C VAL A 349 -21.92 -6.94 3.58
N SER A 350 -21.73 -7.35 2.34
CA SER A 350 -20.86 -8.47 1.96
C SER A 350 -19.65 -7.98 1.18
N ALA A 351 -18.48 -8.52 1.51
CA ALA A 351 -17.21 -8.20 0.87
C ALA A 351 -16.30 -9.43 0.77
N PRO A 352 -15.47 -9.57 -0.29
CA PRO A 352 -14.34 -10.49 -0.27
C PRO A 352 -13.40 -10.14 0.89
N ILE A 353 -12.82 -11.12 1.56
CA ILE A 353 -11.87 -10.90 2.67
C ILE A 353 -10.53 -11.56 2.41
N TYR A 354 -9.44 -10.78 2.49
CA TYR A 354 -8.10 -11.24 2.17
C TYR A 354 -7.21 -11.26 3.43
N PRO A 355 -6.73 -12.42 3.90
CA PRO A 355 -5.87 -12.50 5.08
C PRO A 355 -4.45 -12.02 4.82
N SER A 356 -3.77 -11.60 5.88
CA SER A 356 -2.31 -11.58 5.89
C SER A 356 -1.78 -13.01 5.99
N ILE A 357 -0.79 -13.36 5.17
CA ILE A 357 -0.24 -14.72 5.11
C ILE A 357 1.11 -14.73 5.83
N ASN A 358 1.27 -15.59 6.83
CA ASN A 358 2.51 -15.79 7.56
C ASN A 358 3.12 -17.15 7.22
N GLY A 359 4.06 -17.15 6.27
CA GLY A 359 4.84 -18.31 5.84
C GLY A 359 6.07 -18.60 6.72
N ASP A 360 6.20 -17.95 7.88
CA ASP A 360 7.17 -18.35 8.90
C ASP A 360 6.68 -19.58 9.72
N TYR A 361 5.52 -20.13 9.39
CA TYR A 361 4.91 -21.31 9.97
C TYR A 361 4.66 -22.38 8.90
N GLU A 362 4.71 -23.65 9.30
CA GLU A 362 4.34 -24.80 8.47
C GLU A 362 3.25 -25.64 9.18
N PRO A 363 2.04 -25.73 8.61
CA PRO A 363 1.53 -24.95 7.47
C PRO A 363 1.40 -23.43 7.79
N PRO A 364 1.31 -22.55 6.77
CA PRO A 364 1.21 -21.10 6.98
C PRO A 364 0.00 -20.67 7.83
N MET A 365 0.15 -19.56 8.56
CA MET A 365 -0.97 -18.96 9.29
C MET A 365 -1.61 -17.82 8.48
N TYR A 366 -2.93 -17.77 8.44
CA TYR A 366 -3.72 -16.78 7.73
C TYR A 366 -4.46 -15.90 8.73
N LYS A 367 -4.00 -14.65 8.87
CA LYS A 367 -4.52 -13.68 9.83
C LYS A 367 -5.56 -12.78 9.19
N TYR A 368 -6.76 -12.81 9.71
CA TYR A 368 -7.89 -11.96 9.31
C TYR A 368 -8.06 -10.83 10.32
N THR A 369 -8.35 -9.63 9.82
CA THR A 369 -8.61 -8.43 10.64
C THR A 369 -9.95 -7.81 10.24
N TYR A 370 -10.83 -7.66 11.21
CA TYR A 370 -12.09 -6.93 11.12
C TYR A 370 -12.10 -5.81 12.17
N LEU A 371 -12.22 -4.59 11.70
CA LEU A 371 -12.19 -3.36 12.47
C LEU A 371 -13.60 -3.11 13.03
N LEU A 372 -13.70 -3.21 14.34
CA LEU A 372 -14.87 -2.91 15.16
C LEU A 372 -14.86 -1.46 15.62
N SER A 373 -13.73 -0.74 15.54
CA SER A 373 -13.66 0.68 15.89
C SER A 373 -14.69 1.58 15.17
N PRO A 374 -15.00 1.40 13.87
CA PRO A 374 -16.13 2.07 13.22
C PRO A 374 -17.44 1.97 13.98
N ALA A 375 -17.76 0.79 14.50
CA ALA A 375 -19.04 0.52 15.15
C ALA A 375 -19.17 1.23 16.50
N GLN A 376 -18.07 1.76 17.05
CA GLN A 376 -18.08 2.58 18.27
C GLN A 376 -18.73 3.95 18.06
N THR A 377 -18.92 4.38 16.79
CA THR A 377 -19.59 5.65 16.46
C THR A 377 -21.10 5.61 16.66
N TRP A 378 -21.71 4.42 16.71
CA TRP A 378 -23.15 4.29 16.93
C TRP A 378 -23.52 4.71 18.34
N LYS A 379 -24.61 5.48 18.46
CA LYS A 379 -25.16 5.98 19.74
C LYS A 379 -25.32 4.88 20.78
N ARG A 380 -25.73 3.70 20.33
CA ARG A 380 -25.77 2.48 21.12
C ARG A 380 -25.42 1.29 20.25
N PHE A 381 -24.65 0.38 20.83
CA PHE A 381 -24.31 -0.90 20.23
C PHE A 381 -24.75 -2.04 21.15
N GLY A 382 -25.54 -2.95 20.61
CA GLY A 382 -26.08 -4.11 21.29
C GLY A 382 -25.18 -5.33 21.18
N THR A 383 -25.72 -6.45 20.73
CA THR A 383 -24.99 -7.72 20.72
C THR A 383 -24.12 -7.87 19.48
N LEU A 384 -22.89 -8.36 19.63
CA LEU A 384 -22.06 -8.83 18.52
C LEU A 384 -22.05 -10.36 18.48
N GLU A 385 -22.45 -10.93 17.35
CA GLU A 385 -22.37 -12.37 17.08
C GLU A 385 -21.36 -12.61 15.95
N VAL A 386 -20.39 -13.48 16.18
CA VAL A 386 -19.35 -13.81 15.20
C VAL A 386 -19.43 -15.28 14.85
N ALA A 387 -19.56 -15.59 13.57
CA ALA A 387 -19.48 -16.94 13.01
C ALA A 387 -18.32 -16.99 12.02
N VAL A 388 -17.46 -18.00 12.17
CA VAL A 388 -16.37 -18.31 11.24
C VAL A 388 -16.66 -19.68 10.66
N ASP A 389 -17.20 -19.70 9.44
CA ASP A 389 -17.52 -20.90 8.68
C ASP A 389 -16.27 -21.36 7.94
N THR A 390 -15.61 -22.38 8.47
CA THR A 390 -14.32 -22.83 7.93
C THR A 390 -14.05 -24.30 8.28
N PRO A 391 -13.45 -25.08 7.36
CA PRO A 391 -12.92 -26.41 7.69
C PRO A 391 -11.56 -26.34 8.42
N HIS A 392 -11.00 -25.14 8.61
CA HIS A 392 -9.65 -24.94 9.13
C HIS A 392 -9.61 -24.78 10.66
N TYR A 393 -8.40 -24.79 11.22
CA TYR A 393 -8.19 -24.65 12.65
C TYR A 393 -8.01 -23.19 13.04
N LEU A 394 -8.79 -22.73 14.02
CA LEU A 394 -8.59 -21.44 14.68
C LEU A 394 -7.42 -21.56 15.66
N ILE A 395 -6.37 -20.77 15.46
CA ILE A 395 -5.11 -20.85 16.22
C ILE A 395 -5.03 -19.74 17.27
N GLU A 396 -5.34 -18.52 16.86
CA GLU A 396 -5.28 -17.33 17.70
C GLU A 396 -6.52 -16.47 17.46
N SER A 397 -7.00 -15.79 18.51
CA SER A 397 -8.06 -14.79 18.44
C SER A 397 -7.75 -13.65 19.43
N SER A 398 -7.96 -12.41 19.01
CA SER A 398 -7.97 -11.24 19.90
C SER A 398 -9.29 -11.12 20.68
N ALA A 399 -10.38 -11.65 20.12
CA ALA A 399 -11.72 -11.51 20.67
C ALA A 399 -12.14 -12.80 21.38
N GLY A 400 -11.98 -12.82 22.71
CA GLY A 400 -12.55 -13.82 23.62
C GLY A 400 -12.35 -15.30 23.24
N GLU A 401 -13.14 -16.17 23.87
CA GLU A 401 -13.16 -17.60 23.56
C GLU A 401 -14.21 -17.90 22.48
N PHE A 402 -13.77 -18.53 21.40
CA PHE A 402 -14.66 -19.09 20.37
C PHE A 402 -15.06 -20.51 20.74
N SER A 403 -16.35 -20.82 20.59
CA SER A 403 -16.88 -22.18 20.69
C SER A 403 -16.80 -22.87 19.33
N LYS A 404 -16.19 -24.05 19.28
CA LYS A 404 -16.14 -24.88 18.08
C LYS A 404 -17.53 -25.47 17.78
N THR A 405 -17.92 -25.47 16.52
CA THR A 405 -19.16 -26.05 16.00
C THR A 405 -18.84 -27.05 14.88
N ASP A 406 -19.86 -27.74 14.35
CA ASP A 406 -19.68 -28.67 13.22
C ASP A 406 -19.19 -27.96 11.93
N GLY A 407 -19.48 -26.67 11.78
CA GLY A 407 -19.15 -25.86 10.59
C GLY A 407 -17.98 -24.88 10.77
N GLY A 408 -17.38 -24.83 11.96
CA GLY A 408 -16.30 -23.88 12.27
C GLY A 408 -16.36 -23.38 13.71
N TYR A 409 -16.50 -22.06 13.90
CA TYR A 409 -16.39 -21.42 15.21
C TYR A 409 -17.43 -20.32 15.40
N GLN A 410 -17.88 -20.12 16.64
CA GLN A 410 -18.81 -19.06 17.00
C GLN A 410 -18.40 -18.35 18.29
N ALA A 411 -18.62 -17.04 18.35
CA ALA A 411 -18.46 -16.23 19.54
C ALA A 411 -19.63 -15.25 19.66
N LYS A 412 -19.96 -14.88 20.90
CA LYS A 412 -21.03 -13.94 21.22
C LYS A 412 -20.55 -12.97 22.30
N PHE A 413 -20.82 -11.69 22.08
CA PHE A 413 -20.40 -10.60 22.97
C PHE A 413 -21.59 -9.70 23.29
N ASP A 414 -21.72 -9.33 24.56
CA ASP A 414 -22.69 -8.34 25.04
C ASP A 414 -22.10 -6.93 24.85
N GLY A 415 -22.03 -6.48 23.60
CA GLY A 415 -21.35 -5.23 23.19
C GLY A 415 -20.14 -5.49 22.31
N LEU A 416 -19.44 -4.40 21.95
CA LEU A 416 -18.17 -4.48 21.23
C LEU A 416 -17.05 -4.94 22.18
N PRO A 417 -16.25 -5.96 21.80
CA PRO A 417 -15.04 -6.31 22.54
C PRO A 417 -13.99 -5.19 22.47
N ALA A 418 -12.98 -5.25 23.34
CA ALA A 418 -11.90 -4.28 23.34
C ALA A 418 -10.98 -4.48 22.12
N GLY A 419 -10.79 -3.41 21.35
CA GLY A 419 -9.94 -3.42 20.15
C GLY A 419 -10.61 -4.10 18.94
N GLU A 420 -9.80 -4.41 17.93
CA GLU A 420 -10.27 -4.99 16.68
C GLU A 420 -10.39 -6.52 16.77
N LEU A 421 -11.32 -7.08 15.98
CA LEU A 421 -11.48 -8.52 15.83
C LEU A 421 -10.39 -9.06 14.91
N VAL A 422 -9.49 -9.84 15.47
CA VAL A 422 -8.35 -10.41 14.77
C VAL A 422 -8.31 -11.89 15.09
N PHE A 423 -8.22 -12.74 14.07
CA PHE A 423 -8.04 -14.17 14.28
C PHE A 423 -7.16 -14.80 13.19
N SER A 424 -6.52 -15.90 13.55
CA SER A 424 -5.61 -16.63 12.67
C SER A 424 -6.12 -18.05 12.42
N LEU A 425 -6.21 -18.44 11.16
CA LEU A 425 -6.53 -19.81 10.73
C LEU A 425 -5.29 -20.53 10.20
N SER A 426 -5.26 -21.84 10.35
CA SER A 426 -4.26 -22.72 9.73
C SER A 426 -4.88 -24.05 9.29
N ALA A 427 -4.25 -24.70 8.32
CA ALA A 427 -4.68 -26.02 7.83
C ALA A 427 -4.53 -27.11 8.90
N GLU A 428 -3.66 -26.90 9.89
CA GLU A 428 -3.43 -27.82 11.01
C GLU A 428 -3.57 -27.09 12.35
N GLU A 429 -3.97 -27.82 13.40
CA GLU A 429 -4.22 -27.29 14.75
C GLU A 429 -2.97 -26.74 15.45
N SER A 430 -1.78 -27.18 15.03
CA SER A 430 -0.52 -26.83 15.68
C SER A 430 0.56 -26.55 14.63
N PRO A 431 0.45 -25.44 13.89
CA PRO A 431 1.44 -25.07 12.89
C PRO A 431 2.79 -24.83 13.55
N SER A 432 3.85 -25.36 12.96
CA SER A 432 5.21 -25.30 13.52
C SER A 432 5.94 -24.08 13.00
N GLN A 433 6.48 -23.26 13.91
CA GLN A 433 7.30 -22.12 13.52
C GLN A 433 8.61 -22.59 12.86
N ILE A 434 8.89 -22.04 11.69
CA ILE A 434 10.11 -22.31 10.92
C ILE A 434 11.27 -21.52 11.53
N ILE A 435 12.16 -22.21 12.26
CA ILE A 435 13.37 -21.59 12.84
C ILE A 435 14.45 -21.43 11.77
N ARG A 436 14.45 -20.29 11.07
CA ARG A 436 15.47 -19.91 10.07
C ARG A 436 16.76 -19.43 10.74
N GLY A 437 17.44 -20.34 11.43
CA GLY A 437 18.76 -20.08 12.04
C GLY A 437 19.59 -21.34 12.27
N ARG A 438 18.95 -22.51 12.33
CA ARG A 438 19.62 -23.79 12.56
C ARG A 438 20.34 -24.34 11.31
N GLN A 439 19.91 -23.91 10.12
CA GLN A 439 20.56 -24.27 8.86
C GLN A 439 21.98 -23.67 8.79
N TYR A 440 22.16 -22.39 9.14
CA TYR A 440 23.49 -21.74 9.14
C TYR A 440 24.49 -22.41 10.09
N LEU A 441 24.06 -22.82 11.30
CA LEU A 441 24.92 -23.51 12.27
C LEU A 441 25.34 -24.91 11.81
N VAL A 442 24.45 -25.66 11.15
CA VAL A 442 24.76 -26.99 10.61
C VAL A 442 25.75 -26.92 9.44
N TYR A 443 25.78 -25.82 8.67
CA TYR A 443 26.75 -25.62 7.58
C TYR A 443 28.09 -25.01 8.02
N LEU A 444 28.12 -24.21 9.10
CA LEU A 444 29.36 -23.60 9.61
C LEU A 444 30.30 -24.61 10.27
N ILE A 445 29.77 -25.64 10.95
CA ILE A 445 30.58 -26.64 11.66
C ILE A 445 31.45 -27.49 10.70
N PRO A 446 30.93 -28.07 9.59
CA PRO A 446 31.76 -28.77 8.62
C PRO A 446 32.76 -27.85 7.90
N MET A 447 32.34 -26.61 7.57
CA MET A 447 33.20 -25.67 6.85
C MET A 447 34.39 -25.19 7.71
N GLY A 448 34.15 -24.97 9.01
CA GLY A 448 35.21 -24.69 9.98
C GLY A 448 36.19 -25.86 10.16
N ALA A 449 35.69 -27.10 10.16
CA ALA A 449 36.54 -28.29 10.25
C ALA A 449 37.42 -28.49 9.00
N VAL A 450 36.87 -28.22 7.80
CA VAL A 450 37.63 -28.29 6.54
C VAL A 450 38.70 -27.21 6.49
N LEU A 451 38.38 -25.97 6.87
CA LEU A 451 39.36 -24.87 6.94
C LEU A 451 40.47 -25.15 7.96
N ALA A 452 40.13 -25.65 9.14
CA ALA A 452 41.11 -26.06 10.15
C ALA A 452 42.02 -27.20 9.63
N GLY A 453 41.45 -28.18 8.93
CA GLY A 453 42.20 -29.26 8.29
C GLY A 453 43.17 -28.76 7.21
N CYS A 454 42.73 -27.82 6.36
CA CYS A 454 43.59 -27.20 5.35
C CYS A 454 44.73 -26.38 5.97
N ILE A 455 44.45 -25.61 7.04
CA ILE A 455 45.47 -24.83 7.76
C ILE A 455 46.51 -25.76 8.39
N LEU A 456 46.08 -26.84 9.04
CA LEU A 456 46.99 -27.84 9.62
C LEU A 456 47.84 -28.53 8.56
N PHE A 457 47.27 -28.83 7.40
CA PHE A 457 48.00 -29.45 6.28
C PHE A 457 49.07 -28.52 5.71
N VAL A 458 48.75 -27.24 5.51
CA VAL A 458 49.71 -26.21 5.06
C VAL A 458 50.81 -25.97 6.10
N TYR A 459 50.47 -25.99 7.38
CA TYR A 459 51.43 -25.84 8.47
C TYR A 459 52.40 -27.04 8.56
N ALA A 460 51.89 -28.27 8.46
CA ALA A 460 52.70 -29.49 8.44
C ALA A 460 53.61 -29.55 7.20
N ALA A 461 53.12 -29.13 6.03
CA ALA A 461 53.92 -29.06 4.80
C ALA A 461 55.04 -28.01 4.84
N LYS A 462 54.94 -26.99 5.70
CA LYS A 462 56.02 -26.01 5.95
C LYS A 462 57.07 -26.49 6.95
N GLN A 463 56.68 -27.33 7.92
CA GLN A 463 57.58 -27.87 8.96
C GLN A 463 58.40 -29.08 8.47
N GLY A 464 57.96 -29.76 7.41
CA GLY A 464 58.66 -30.90 6.80
C GLY A 464 59.64 -30.56 5.68
N LYS A 465 60.16 -29.32 5.62
CA LYS A 465 61.17 -28.87 4.66
C LYS A 465 62.44 -28.40 5.34
#